data_AF-A0A7S2Y992-F1
#
_entry.id   AF-A0A7S2Y992-F1
#
_cell.length_a   1.000
_cell.length_b   1.000
_cell.length_c   1.000
_cell.angle_alpha   90.00
_cell.angle_beta   90.00
_cell.angle_gamma   90.00
#
_symmetry.space_group_name_H-M   'P 1'
#
loop_
_entity.id
_entity.type
_entity.pdbx_description
1 polymer ?
#
loop_
_entity_poly.entity_id
_entity_poly.type
_entity_poly.pdbx_seq_one_letter_code
_entity_poly.pdbx_strand_id
1 'polypeptide(L)'
;KLLASSGGWNALFLWLGATAMFPVMVDGETCIEENGLLRNLTNSWFFHRYDPNGDPNVILDIVEEYGDIEDWCFGSLTDMSRAFDVENPFLFNETLRNWDVSNVQNMDSMFANCQLFENLDLSQWNTSSVRSMNFMFNNAASFVGTTTGIQFWDVSNVESMVGMFVQATSMLDIFLAGWNTGKVTNMAGMFAGAAAIQGFNPNVGDVLGLGAWDVSNVQSMDSMFEGASSLIGVIGMNNWVTSNVRSM
;
A
#
# COMPACT_ATOMS: atom_id res chain seq x y z
N LYS A 1 44.95 0.02 7.17
CA LYS A 1 45.90 -1.12 7.07
C LYS A 1 45.08 -2.38 7.30
N LEU A 2 44.80 -3.14 6.24
CA LEU A 2 44.14 -4.45 6.31
C LEU A 2 44.89 -5.36 7.30
N LEU A 3 44.15 -6.03 8.16
CA LEU A 3 44.56 -7.31 8.73
C LEU A 3 43.36 -8.24 8.68
N ALA A 4 43.43 -9.21 7.78
CA ALA A 4 42.62 -10.42 7.83
C ALA A 4 43.15 -11.33 8.95
N SER A 5 42.26 -11.82 9.80
CA SER A 5 42.50 -13.06 10.54
C SER A 5 41.17 -13.79 10.77
N SER A 6 40.97 -14.83 9.96
CA SER A 6 40.41 -16.14 10.29
C SER A 6 39.32 -16.23 11.37
N GLY A 7 38.09 -16.49 10.91
CA GLY A 7 37.19 -17.45 11.54
C GLY A 7 36.31 -16.91 12.67
N GLY A 8 35.06 -16.58 12.31
CA GLY A 8 33.95 -16.41 13.25
C GLY A 8 33.70 -14.95 13.64
N TRP A 9 32.69 -14.36 13.02
CA TRP A 9 32.28 -12.97 13.15
C TRP A 9 32.08 -12.50 14.60
N ASN A 10 32.69 -11.36 14.95
CA ASN A 10 32.24 -10.48 16.02
C ASN A 10 31.04 -9.69 15.51
N ALA A 11 29.83 -10.15 15.80
CA ALA A 11 28.64 -9.29 15.74
C ALA A 11 28.66 -8.37 16.97
N LEU A 12 28.59 -7.05 16.74
CA LEU A 12 28.41 -6.08 17.81
C LEU A 12 26.92 -6.14 18.24
N PHE A 13 26.62 -6.97 19.22
CA PHE A 13 25.28 -7.06 19.80
C PHE A 13 25.05 -5.84 20.71
N LEU A 14 24.20 -4.90 20.28
CA LEU A 14 23.58 -3.95 21.21
C LEU A 14 22.32 -4.60 21.79
N TRP A 15 22.47 -5.18 22.98
CA TRP A 15 21.37 -5.70 23.77
C TRP A 15 20.76 -4.57 24.61
N LEU A 16 19.63 -4.03 24.16
CA LEU A 16 18.73 -3.24 25.01
C LEU A 16 17.34 -3.86 24.94
N GLY A 17 17.01 -4.67 25.95
CA GLY A 17 15.67 -5.03 26.40
C GLY A 17 14.61 -5.35 25.33
N ALA A 18 14.40 -6.65 25.11
CA ALA A 18 13.20 -7.31 24.57
C ALA A 18 12.58 -6.78 23.24
N THR A 19 12.51 -7.72 22.27
CA THR A 19 11.74 -7.72 21.01
C THR A 19 12.37 -7.11 19.74
N ALA A 20 13.13 -8.00 19.06
CA ALA A 20 13.20 -8.35 17.63
C ALA A 20 13.68 -7.36 16.52
N MET A 21 14.92 -7.65 16.08
CA MET A 21 15.53 -7.70 14.72
C MET A 21 15.06 -6.78 13.59
N PHE A 22 16.02 -5.97 13.11
CA PHE A 22 15.93 -5.01 12.01
C PHE A 22 16.41 -5.60 10.68
N PRO A 23 15.83 -5.16 9.54
CA PRO A 23 16.47 -5.30 8.23
C PRO A 23 17.63 -4.32 8.06
N VAL A 24 18.69 -4.77 7.38
CA VAL A 24 19.91 -4.02 7.07
C VAL A 24 19.84 -3.56 5.61
N MET A 25 20.20 -2.30 5.34
CA MET A 25 20.56 -1.81 4.00
C MET A 25 22.09 -1.79 3.85
N VAL A 26 22.59 -2.19 2.68
CA VAL A 26 24.01 -2.21 2.32
C VAL A 26 24.23 -1.21 1.18
N ASP A 27 25.03 -0.19 1.46
CA ASP A 27 25.69 0.79 0.59
C ASP A 27 25.24 0.88 -0.89
N GLY A 28 24.37 1.86 -1.17
CA GLY A 28 24.62 3.02 -2.04
C GLY A 28 25.03 2.87 -3.51
N GLU A 29 25.54 1.74 -4.01
CA GLU A 29 25.86 1.61 -5.45
C GLU A 29 25.55 0.24 -6.06
N THR A 30 25.12 -0.75 -5.28
CA THR A 30 24.58 -2.00 -5.82
C THR A 30 23.75 -2.66 -4.73
N CYS A 31 22.58 -3.20 -5.06
CA CYS A 31 21.96 -4.23 -4.22
C CYS A 31 22.91 -5.45 -4.20
N ILE A 32 23.93 -5.44 -3.34
CA ILE A 32 24.88 -6.55 -3.26
C ILE A 32 24.29 -7.61 -2.35
N GLU A 33 23.97 -8.76 -2.95
CA GLU A 33 23.90 -10.03 -2.24
C GLU A 33 25.23 -10.32 -1.54
N GLU A 34 25.27 -10.28 -0.21
CA GLU A 34 26.35 -10.97 0.50
C GLU A 34 26.05 -12.48 0.53
N ASN A 35 26.81 -13.26 -0.24
CA ASN A 35 26.82 -14.74 -0.26
C ASN A 35 25.59 -15.46 -0.85
N GLY A 36 24.83 -14.83 -1.76
CA GLY A 36 23.79 -15.53 -2.56
C GLY A 36 22.64 -16.15 -1.74
N LEU A 37 22.39 -15.66 -0.52
CA LEU A 37 21.30 -16.11 0.34
C LEU A 37 20.67 -14.92 1.06
N LEU A 38 19.62 -14.35 0.46
CA LEU A 38 18.66 -13.50 1.18
C LEU A 38 17.90 -14.38 2.17
N ARG A 39 18.30 -14.36 3.45
CA ARG A 39 17.55 -15.01 4.52
C ARG A 39 16.31 -14.19 4.83
N ASN A 40 15.24 -14.53 4.12
CA ASN A 40 13.83 -14.35 4.44
C ASN A 40 13.53 -13.41 5.63
N LEU A 41 13.40 -12.12 5.34
CA LEU A 41 12.74 -11.15 6.23
C LEU A 41 11.22 -11.41 6.13
N THR A 42 10.76 -12.55 6.63
CA THR A 42 9.41 -13.06 6.34
C THR A 42 8.26 -12.21 6.85
N ASN A 43 8.44 -11.32 7.83
CA ASN A 43 7.27 -10.83 8.57
C ASN A 43 7.40 -9.36 8.89
N SER A 44 6.78 -8.53 8.04
CA SER A 44 6.25 -7.20 8.34
C SER A 44 7.24 -6.16 8.85
N TRP A 45 7.42 -5.10 8.07
CA TRP A 45 8.10 -3.90 8.53
C TRP A 45 7.11 -3.08 9.35
N PHE A 46 7.40 -2.90 10.65
CA PHE A 46 6.64 -2.02 11.52
C PHE A 46 7.42 -0.74 11.75
N PHE A 47 7.02 0.36 11.10
CA PHE A 47 7.50 1.70 11.47
C PHE A 47 6.74 2.15 12.72
N HIS A 48 7.04 1.57 13.88
CA HIS A 48 6.57 2.09 15.15
C HIS A 48 7.68 2.86 15.86
N ARG A 49 7.96 4.08 15.40
CA ARG A 49 8.27 5.16 16.34
C ARG A 49 7.02 6.03 16.48
N TYR A 50 6.08 5.56 17.29
CA TYR A 50 5.04 6.41 17.86
C TYR A 50 5.71 7.22 18.96
N ASP A 51 5.93 8.52 18.71
CA ASP A 51 6.21 9.44 19.81
C ASP A 51 4.86 10.02 20.29
N PRO A 52 4.36 9.61 21.47
CA PRO A 52 3.12 10.16 22.03
C PRO A 52 3.16 11.68 22.25
N ASN A 53 4.34 12.32 22.16
CA ASN A 53 4.53 13.74 22.40
C ASN A 53 4.59 14.58 21.12
N GLY A 54 4.60 13.95 19.94
CA GLY A 54 4.65 14.65 18.65
C GLY A 54 5.95 15.42 18.40
N ASP A 55 7.09 14.92 18.88
CA ASP A 55 8.39 15.54 18.64
C ASP A 55 8.78 15.44 17.15
N PRO A 56 8.89 16.57 16.43
CA PRO A 56 9.28 16.60 15.03
C PRO A 56 10.76 16.21 14.80
N ASN A 57 11.56 16.02 15.85
CA ASN A 57 12.99 15.67 15.70
C ASN A 57 13.24 14.16 15.50
N VAL A 58 12.23 13.30 15.65
CA VAL A 58 12.37 11.84 15.38
C VAL A 58 12.75 11.54 13.91
N ILE A 59 12.47 12.49 13.01
CA ILE A 59 12.86 12.46 11.59
C ILE A 59 14.38 12.50 11.43
N LEU A 60 15.04 13.40 12.16
CA LEU A 60 16.49 13.62 12.05
C LEU A 60 17.23 12.35 12.47
N ASP A 61 16.73 11.64 13.48
CA ASP A 61 17.31 10.37 13.92
C ASP A 61 17.23 9.28 12.82
N ILE A 62 16.16 9.20 12.04
CA ILE A 62 16.01 8.16 11.00
C ILE A 62 16.89 8.44 9.79
N VAL A 63 16.93 9.70 9.31
CA VAL A 63 17.77 10.08 8.18
C VAL A 63 19.26 9.98 8.55
N GLU A 64 19.63 10.39 9.78
CA GLU A 64 21.01 10.23 10.28
C GLU A 64 21.41 8.75 10.46
N GLU A 65 20.47 7.88 10.83
CA GLU A 65 20.74 6.46 11.11
C GLU A 65 20.63 5.55 9.87
N TYR A 66 19.76 5.87 8.90
CA TYR A 66 19.38 4.98 7.80
C TYR A 66 19.45 5.60 6.39
N GLY A 67 19.78 6.88 6.27
CA GLY A 67 19.82 7.59 4.99
C GLY A 67 18.43 7.91 4.43
N ASP A 68 18.42 8.62 3.30
CA ASP A 68 17.21 9.08 2.62
C ASP A 68 16.37 7.88 2.15
N ILE A 69 15.05 7.97 2.32
CA ILE A 69 14.15 6.83 2.07
C ILE A 69 14.03 6.52 0.56
N GLU A 70 14.33 7.50 -0.30
CA GLU A 70 14.37 7.32 -1.74
C GLU A 70 15.46 6.33 -2.21
N ASP A 71 16.51 6.14 -1.41
CA ASP A 71 17.63 5.23 -1.71
C ASP A 71 17.36 3.78 -1.26
N TRP A 72 16.27 3.54 -0.54
CA TRP A 72 15.97 2.22 0.01
C TRP A 72 15.63 1.20 -1.09
N CYS A 73 16.27 0.03 -1.02
CA CYS A 73 16.14 -1.01 -2.05
C CYS A 73 15.17 -2.13 -1.62
N PHE A 74 14.04 -2.25 -2.34
CA PHE A 74 12.97 -3.24 -2.06
C PHE A 74 12.85 -4.36 -3.07
N GLY A 75 13.73 -4.42 -4.08
CA GLY A 75 13.57 -5.28 -5.25
C GLY A 75 13.46 -6.78 -4.97
N SER A 76 13.75 -7.28 -3.76
CA SER A 76 13.55 -8.69 -3.39
C SER A 76 12.35 -8.93 -2.46
N LEU A 77 11.68 -7.87 -1.99
CA LEU A 77 10.56 -7.99 -1.06
C LEU A 77 9.34 -8.56 -1.77
N THR A 78 8.69 -9.50 -1.08
CA THR A 78 7.40 -10.07 -1.49
C THR A 78 6.26 -9.58 -0.59
N ASP A 79 6.56 -8.93 0.53
CA ASP A 79 5.59 -8.44 1.50
C ASP A 79 5.98 -7.03 1.95
N MET A 80 5.09 -6.06 1.68
CA MET A 80 5.15 -4.68 2.16
C MET A 80 3.91 -4.34 2.99
N SER A 81 3.27 -5.35 3.57
CA SER A 81 2.09 -5.14 4.40
C SER A 81 2.44 -4.25 5.58
N ARG A 82 1.57 -3.28 5.85
CA ARG A 82 1.68 -2.31 6.94
C ARG A 82 2.95 -1.44 6.93
N ALA A 83 3.68 -1.39 5.80
CA ALA A 83 4.93 -0.64 5.70
C ALA A 83 4.75 0.87 5.99
N PHE A 84 3.55 1.43 5.84
CA PHE A 84 3.23 2.81 6.20
C PHE A 84 1.89 2.91 6.95
N ASP A 85 1.52 1.87 7.71
CA ASP A 85 0.35 1.86 8.59
C ASP A 85 0.62 2.70 9.85
N VAL A 86 0.62 4.03 9.72
CA VAL A 86 0.99 4.94 10.82
C VAL A 86 0.11 6.19 10.93
N GLU A 87 -0.18 6.56 12.17
CA GLU A 87 -0.79 7.83 12.58
C GLU A 87 0.24 8.96 12.79
N ASN A 88 1.54 8.75 12.50
CA ASN A 88 2.61 9.69 12.86
C ASN A 88 3.16 10.48 11.62
N PRO A 89 2.92 11.81 11.53
CA PRO A 89 3.10 12.64 10.33
C PRO A 89 4.46 12.87 9.72
N PHE A 90 5.53 12.63 10.47
CA PHE A 90 6.58 13.64 10.39
C PHE A 90 7.57 13.48 9.22
N LEU A 91 7.53 12.44 8.40
CA LEU A 91 8.75 12.04 7.67
C LEU A 91 8.77 12.07 6.14
N PHE A 92 7.75 12.54 5.42
CA PHE A 92 7.69 12.20 3.99
C PHE A 92 7.37 13.38 3.06
N ASN A 93 8.40 14.13 2.71
CA ASN A 93 8.42 15.01 1.54
C ASN A 93 9.33 14.46 0.42
N GLU A 94 9.78 13.21 0.55
CA GLU A 94 10.62 12.50 -0.42
C GLU A 94 9.79 11.58 -1.32
N THR A 95 10.29 11.30 -2.51
CA THR A 95 9.52 10.60 -3.53
C THR A 95 9.63 9.08 -3.35
N LEU A 96 8.50 8.38 -3.22
CA LEU A 96 8.43 6.91 -3.30
C LEU A 96 8.49 6.38 -4.75
N ARG A 97 8.69 7.28 -5.71
CA ARG A 97 8.54 7.03 -7.14
C ARG A 97 9.47 5.93 -7.66
N ASN A 98 10.69 5.88 -7.14
CA ASN A 98 11.76 5.02 -7.65
C ASN A 98 11.81 3.63 -7.01
N TRP A 99 10.90 3.33 -6.07
CA TRP A 99 10.86 2.05 -5.39
C TRP A 99 10.51 0.92 -6.35
N ASP A 100 11.37 -0.11 -6.42
CA ASP A 100 11.06 -1.33 -7.15
C ASP A 100 10.17 -2.26 -6.31
N VAL A 101 8.86 -2.20 -6.58
CA VAL A 101 7.83 -3.05 -5.97
C VAL A 101 7.44 -4.26 -6.84
N SER A 102 8.20 -4.55 -7.90
CA SER A 102 7.82 -5.53 -8.93
C SER A 102 7.71 -6.98 -8.43
N ASN A 103 8.34 -7.32 -7.31
CA ASN A 103 8.27 -8.64 -6.67
C ASN A 103 7.27 -8.72 -5.51
N VAL A 104 6.66 -7.59 -5.14
CA VAL A 104 5.74 -7.51 -3.99
C VAL A 104 4.43 -8.23 -4.33
N GLN A 105 4.06 -9.15 -3.46
CA GLN A 105 2.84 -9.96 -3.56
C GLN A 105 1.79 -9.53 -2.53
N ASN A 106 2.21 -9.00 -1.38
CA ASN A 106 1.32 -8.53 -0.32
C ASN A 106 1.53 -7.03 -0.05
N MET A 107 0.51 -6.22 -0.27
CA MET A 107 0.47 -4.78 0.05
C MET A 107 -0.63 -4.44 1.07
N ASP A 108 -1.07 -5.43 1.85
CA ASP A 108 -2.15 -5.25 2.82
C ASP A 108 -1.83 -4.13 3.82
N SER A 109 -2.78 -3.22 4.01
CA SER A 109 -2.66 -2.09 4.93
C SER A 109 -1.42 -1.22 4.72
N MET A 110 -0.77 -1.29 3.55
CA MET A 110 0.50 -0.62 3.32
C MET A 110 0.41 0.88 3.63
N PHE A 111 -0.69 1.54 3.31
CA PHE A 111 -0.95 2.95 3.60
C PHE A 111 -2.20 3.13 4.47
N ALA A 112 -2.50 2.18 5.35
CA ALA A 112 -3.62 2.35 6.27
C ALA A 112 -3.36 3.52 7.25
N ASN A 113 -4.41 4.28 7.58
CA ASN A 113 -4.38 5.46 8.44
C ASN A 113 -3.44 6.59 7.96
N CYS A 114 -3.01 6.52 6.71
CA CYS A 114 -2.06 7.41 6.11
C CYS A 114 -2.72 8.76 5.76
N GLN A 115 -2.63 9.73 6.67
CA GLN A 115 -3.30 11.02 6.55
C GLN A 115 -2.42 12.15 5.99
N LEU A 116 -1.13 11.87 5.79
CA LEU A 116 -0.09 12.92 5.81
C LEU A 116 0.81 12.91 4.57
N PHE A 117 0.82 11.83 3.80
CA PHE A 117 1.45 11.86 2.49
C PHE A 117 0.52 12.55 1.52
N GLU A 118 1.05 13.57 0.86
CA GLU A 118 0.34 14.29 -0.18
C GLU A 118 1.21 14.38 -1.44
N ASN A 119 0.58 14.40 -2.60
CA ASN A 119 1.22 14.69 -3.89
C ASN A 119 2.30 13.67 -4.31
N LEU A 120 2.14 12.40 -3.93
CA LEU A 120 3.03 11.34 -4.40
C LEU A 120 2.78 11.00 -5.88
N ASP A 121 3.85 10.63 -6.58
CA ASP A 121 3.78 10.03 -7.92
C ASP A 121 4.21 8.57 -7.84
N LEU A 122 3.23 7.66 -7.91
CA LEU A 122 3.42 6.21 -7.90
C LEU A 122 3.20 5.59 -9.29
N SER A 123 3.25 6.40 -10.35
CA SER A 123 2.97 5.94 -11.72
C SER A 123 3.99 4.95 -12.28
N GLN A 124 5.16 4.85 -11.65
CA GLN A 124 6.24 3.92 -12.04
C GLN A 124 6.20 2.58 -11.30
N TRP A 125 5.31 2.43 -10.32
CA TRP A 125 5.19 1.18 -9.57
C TRP A 125 4.64 0.07 -10.46
N ASN A 126 5.37 -1.04 -10.52
CA ASN A 126 4.91 -2.27 -11.15
C ASN A 126 4.21 -3.16 -10.12
N THR A 127 2.88 -3.10 -10.07
CA THR A 127 2.06 -3.87 -9.12
C THR A 127 1.60 -5.23 -9.66
N SER A 128 2.09 -5.66 -10.83
CA SER A 128 1.62 -6.90 -11.50
C SER A 128 1.84 -8.18 -10.68
N SER A 129 2.75 -8.19 -9.70
CA SER A 129 2.96 -9.33 -8.80
C SER A 129 2.01 -9.36 -7.61
N VAL A 130 1.29 -8.26 -7.33
CA VAL A 130 0.47 -8.13 -6.12
C VAL A 130 -0.72 -9.09 -6.18
N ARG A 131 -0.95 -9.78 -5.07
CA ARG A 131 -2.05 -10.74 -4.84
C ARG A 131 -3.06 -10.21 -3.83
N SER A 132 -2.62 -9.37 -2.88
CA SER A 132 -3.47 -8.85 -1.80
C SER A 132 -3.24 -7.35 -1.59
N MET A 133 -4.34 -6.59 -1.54
CA MET A 133 -4.38 -5.15 -1.27
C MET A 133 -5.44 -4.81 -0.20
N ASN A 134 -5.65 -5.71 0.76
CA ASN A 134 -6.67 -5.52 1.80
C ASN A 134 -6.33 -4.29 2.63
N PHE A 135 -7.32 -3.44 2.90
CA PHE A 135 -7.18 -2.25 3.74
C PHE A 135 -6.04 -1.30 3.33
N MET A 136 -5.55 -1.40 2.08
CA MET A 136 -4.35 -0.69 1.64
C MET A 136 -4.42 0.82 1.89
N PHE A 137 -5.61 1.41 1.76
CA PHE A 137 -5.90 2.83 1.99
C PHE A 137 -7.02 3.04 3.02
N ASN A 138 -7.18 2.11 3.96
CA ASN A 138 -8.14 2.27 5.05
C ASN A 138 -7.87 3.58 5.79
N ASN A 139 -8.87 4.46 5.88
CA ASN A 139 -8.74 5.75 6.56
C ASN A 139 -7.52 6.57 6.05
N ALA A 140 -7.28 6.56 4.73
CA ALA A 140 -6.16 7.26 4.09
C ALA A 140 -6.64 8.29 3.06
N ALA A 141 -7.61 9.12 3.46
CA ALA A 141 -8.34 10.00 2.55
C ALA A 141 -7.44 11.02 1.82
N SER A 142 -6.53 11.67 2.54
CA SER A 142 -5.59 12.65 1.96
C SER A 142 -4.58 12.00 1.01
N PHE A 143 -4.11 10.79 1.34
CA PHE A 143 -3.19 10.03 0.51
C PHE A 143 -3.78 9.78 -0.88
N VAL A 144 -4.95 9.14 -0.93
CA VAL A 144 -5.52 8.72 -2.21
C VAL A 144 -5.96 9.91 -3.05
N GLY A 145 -6.49 10.96 -2.42
CA GLY A 145 -6.97 12.14 -3.13
C GLY A 145 -5.88 13.00 -3.79
N THR A 146 -4.63 12.86 -3.36
CA THR A 146 -3.50 13.68 -3.88
C THR A 146 -2.44 12.84 -4.60
N THR A 147 -2.47 11.53 -4.45
CA THR A 147 -1.50 10.62 -5.08
C THR A 147 -1.88 10.35 -6.53
N THR A 148 -0.88 10.46 -7.41
CA THR A 148 -1.01 10.13 -8.84
C THR A 148 -0.44 8.73 -9.12
N GLY A 149 -0.99 8.06 -10.13
CA GLY A 149 -0.46 6.79 -10.62
C GLY A 149 -1.22 5.54 -10.18
N ILE A 150 -2.04 5.62 -9.13
CA ILE A 150 -2.88 4.51 -8.65
C ILE A 150 -3.81 3.99 -9.77
N GLN A 151 -4.29 4.87 -10.66
CA GLN A 151 -5.11 4.49 -11.81
C GLN A 151 -4.38 3.62 -12.85
N PHE A 152 -3.05 3.57 -12.81
CA PHE A 152 -2.21 2.79 -13.73
C PHE A 152 -1.72 1.47 -13.15
N TRP A 153 -2.07 1.15 -11.91
CA TRP A 153 -1.68 -0.10 -11.26
C TRP A 153 -2.26 -1.32 -11.98
N ASP A 154 -1.44 -2.35 -12.16
CA ASP A 154 -1.87 -3.65 -12.66
C ASP A 154 -2.42 -4.49 -11.50
N VAL A 155 -3.74 -4.51 -11.39
CA VAL A 155 -4.45 -5.31 -10.39
C VAL A 155 -4.91 -6.68 -10.93
N SER A 156 -4.45 -7.10 -12.12
CA SER A 156 -4.92 -8.33 -12.80
C SER A 156 -4.61 -9.62 -12.04
N ASN A 157 -3.71 -9.57 -11.06
CA ASN A 157 -3.37 -10.67 -10.18
C ASN A 157 -3.91 -10.53 -8.75
N VAL A 158 -4.60 -9.44 -8.42
CA VAL A 158 -5.15 -9.23 -7.08
C VAL A 158 -6.35 -10.13 -6.87
N GLU A 159 -6.34 -10.88 -5.76
CA GLU A 159 -7.37 -11.83 -5.38
C GLU A 159 -8.32 -11.25 -4.30
N SER A 160 -7.85 -10.28 -3.52
CA SER A 160 -8.59 -9.67 -2.40
C SER A 160 -8.34 -8.16 -2.29
N MET A 161 -9.43 -7.40 -2.19
CA MET A 161 -9.46 -5.94 -2.02
C MET A 161 -10.35 -5.53 -0.83
N VAL A 162 -10.40 -6.36 0.21
CA VAL A 162 -11.26 -6.14 1.38
C VAL A 162 -10.93 -4.79 2.00
N GLY A 163 -11.93 -3.93 2.15
CA GLY A 163 -11.78 -2.64 2.80
C GLY A 163 -10.70 -1.73 2.19
N MET A 164 -10.30 -1.93 0.93
CA MET A 164 -9.16 -1.21 0.34
C MET A 164 -9.27 0.32 0.49
N PHE A 165 -10.48 0.88 0.35
CA PHE A 165 -10.79 2.30 0.51
C PHE A 165 -11.81 2.58 1.63
N VAL A 166 -11.88 1.70 2.64
CA VAL A 166 -12.80 1.91 3.77
C VAL A 166 -12.45 3.22 4.50
N GLN A 167 -13.45 4.03 4.81
CA GLN A 167 -13.31 5.36 5.43
C GLN A 167 -12.38 6.34 4.67
N ALA A 168 -12.17 6.15 3.36
CA ALA A 168 -11.50 7.14 2.52
C ALA A 168 -12.45 8.33 2.21
N THR A 169 -12.82 9.07 3.26
CA THR A 169 -13.91 10.05 3.28
C THR A 169 -13.73 11.24 2.35
N SER A 170 -12.50 11.51 1.87
CA SER A 170 -12.15 12.60 0.95
C SER A 170 -11.57 12.11 -0.38
N MET A 171 -11.68 10.82 -0.70
CA MET A 171 -11.24 10.30 -2.00
C MET A 171 -12.12 10.87 -3.12
N LEU A 172 -11.52 11.63 -4.03
CA LEU A 172 -12.19 12.29 -5.16
C LEU A 172 -11.48 11.94 -6.47
N ASP A 173 -12.26 11.83 -7.54
CA ASP A 173 -11.81 11.91 -8.94
C ASP A 173 -10.76 10.89 -9.42
N ILE A 174 -10.64 9.73 -8.76
CA ILE A 174 -9.78 8.64 -9.25
C ILE A 174 -10.53 7.75 -10.27
N PHE A 175 -10.12 7.82 -11.54
CA PHE A 175 -10.73 7.00 -12.60
C PHE A 175 -10.10 5.61 -12.66
N LEU A 176 -10.83 4.59 -12.20
CA LEU A 176 -10.37 3.20 -12.03
C LEU A 176 -10.86 2.24 -13.13
N ALA A 177 -11.36 2.75 -14.27
CA ALA A 177 -11.87 1.90 -15.35
C ALA A 177 -10.82 0.94 -15.95
N GLY A 178 -9.52 1.30 -15.84
CA GLY A 178 -8.41 0.51 -16.37
C GLY A 178 -8.07 -0.73 -15.55
N TRP A 179 -8.62 -0.88 -14.35
CA TRP A 179 -8.33 -2.00 -13.47
C TRP A 179 -8.96 -3.30 -13.97
N ASN A 180 -8.13 -4.33 -14.14
CA ASN A 180 -8.61 -5.69 -14.42
C ASN A 180 -8.92 -6.42 -13.12
N THR A 181 -10.17 -6.39 -12.69
CA THR A 181 -10.63 -7.02 -11.44
C THR A 181 -11.02 -8.49 -11.59
N GLY A 182 -10.80 -9.11 -12.76
CA GLY A 182 -11.32 -10.44 -13.08
C GLY A 182 -10.81 -11.60 -12.20
N LYS A 183 -9.79 -11.39 -11.37
CA LYS A 183 -9.35 -12.39 -10.36
C LYS A 183 -9.81 -12.11 -8.94
N VAL A 184 -10.41 -10.94 -8.69
CA VAL A 184 -10.82 -10.55 -7.34
C VAL A 184 -11.99 -11.44 -6.90
N THR A 185 -11.83 -12.04 -5.74
CA THR A 185 -12.85 -12.90 -5.12
C THR A 185 -13.50 -12.25 -3.90
N ASN A 186 -12.90 -11.21 -3.33
CA ASN A 186 -13.42 -10.55 -2.14
C ASN A 186 -13.29 -9.02 -2.24
N MET A 187 -14.43 -8.33 -2.19
CA MET A 187 -14.58 -6.87 -2.19
C MET A 187 -15.36 -6.37 -0.97
N ALA A 188 -15.46 -7.18 0.10
CA ALA A 188 -16.17 -6.80 1.32
C ALA A 188 -15.67 -5.44 1.84
N GLY A 189 -16.62 -4.53 2.11
CA GLY A 189 -16.35 -3.21 2.66
C GLY A 189 -15.43 -2.32 1.84
N MET A 190 -15.13 -2.65 0.57
CA MET A 190 -14.09 -1.97 -0.24
C MET A 190 -14.21 -0.44 -0.22
N PHE A 191 -15.44 0.09 -0.22
CA PHE A 191 -15.74 1.51 -0.16
C PHE A 191 -16.63 1.90 1.03
N ALA A 192 -16.70 1.07 2.07
CA ALA A 192 -17.53 1.36 3.23
C ALA A 192 -17.08 2.68 3.91
N GLY A 193 -18.00 3.59 4.18
CA GLY A 193 -17.74 4.90 4.76
C GLY A 193 -16.97 5.88 3.87
N ALA A 194 -16.71 5.54 2.60
CA ALA A 194 -16.05 6.43 1.64
C ALA A 194 -17.04 7.50 1.15
N ALA A 195 -17.38 8.44 2.02
CA ALA A 195 -18.52 9.34 1.86
C ALA A 195 -18.45 10.28 0.64
N ALA A 196 -17.25 10.60 0.14
CA ALA A 196 -17.05 11.50 -1.01
C ALA A 196 -16.97 10.81 -2.37
N ILE A 197 -16.97 9.47 -2.44
CA ILE A 197 -16.85 8.78 -3.73
C ILE A 197 -18.07 9.08 -4.60
N GLN A 198 -17.83 9.53 -5.83
CA GLN A 198 -18.89 9.81 -6.80
C GLN A 198 -18.89 8.68 -7.83
N GLY A 199 -19.89 7.81 -7.85
CA GLY A 199 -19.93 6.73 -8.87
C GLY A 199 -20.38 7.23 -10.23
N PHE A 200 -21.50 7.96 -10.28
CA PHE A 200 -22.04 8.48 -11.52
C PHE A 200 -22.50 9.93 -11.36
N ASN A 201 -22.06 10.81 -12.25
CA ASN A 201 -22.54 12.18 -12.31
C ASN A 201 -23.33 12.36 -13.62
N PRO A 202 -24.62 12.77 -13.56
CA PRO A 202 -25.46 12.87 -14.75
C PRO A 202 -24.95 13.85 -15.81
N ASN A 203 -24.03 14.76 -15.45
CA ASN A 203 -23.42 15.70 -16.37
C ASN A 203 -22.12 15.18 -17.03
N VAL A 204 -21.46 14.17 -16.46
CA VAL A 204 -20.14 13.68 -16.94
C VAL A 204 -20.02 12.15 -17.11
N GLY A 205 -20.99 11.34 -16.67
CA GLY A 205 -21.00 9.89 -16.83
C GLY A 205 -20.52 9.09 -15.61
N ASP A 206 -20.08 7.84 -15.83
CA ASP A 206 -19.42 7.01 -14.82
C ASP A 206 -18.08 7.64 -14.43
N VAL A 207 -18.02 8.22 -13.23
CA VAL A 207 -16.91 9.06 -12.76
C VAL A 207 -15.73 8.22 -12.28
N LEU A 208 -16.00 7.03 -11.76
CA LEU A 208 -14.96 6.12 -11.25
C LEU A 208 -14.62 5.00 -12.24
N GLY A 209 -15.46 4.77 -13.25
CA GLY A 209 -15.27 3.69 -14.22
C GLY A 209 -15.63 2.31 -13.67
N LEU A 210 -16.37 2.23 -12.56
CA LEU A 210 -16.69 0.96 -11.89
C LEU A 210 -17.54 0.04 -12.77
N GLY A 211 -18.28 0.60 -13.75
CA GLY A 211 -19.03 -0.21 -14.71
C GLY A 211 -18.17 -1.09 -15.61
N ALA A 212 -16.86 -0.80 -15.74
CA ALA A 212 -15.93 -1.60 -16.54
C ALA A 212 -15.39 -2.84 -15.82
N TRP A 213 -15.60 -2.94 -14.51
CA TRP A 213 -15.04 -4.02 -13.69
C TRP A 213 -15.69 -5.37 -13.97
N ASP A 214 -14.84 -6.41 -14.11
CA ASP A 214 -15.28 -7.80 -14.13
C ASP A 214 -15.39 -8.32 -12.69
N VAL A 215 -16.62 -8.35 -12.17
CA VAL A 215 -16.91 -8.88 -10.83
C VAL A 215 -17.41 -10.33 -10.86
N SER A 216 -17.30 -11.02 -12.00
CA SER A 216 -17.87 -12.36 -12.17
C SER A 216 -17.28 -13.41 -11.25
N ASN A 217 -16.06 -13.21 -10.72
CA ASN A 217 -15.41 -14.09 -9.76
C ASN A 217 -15.58 -13.66 -8.28
N VAL A 218 -16.22 -12.51 -8.03
CA VAL A 218 -16.41 -12.00 -6.66
C VAL A 218 -17.39 -12.88 -5.90
N GLN A 219 -17.00 -13.27 -4.69
CA GLN A 219 -17.75 -14.12 -3.76
C GLN A 219 -18.31 -13.35 -2.57
N SER A 220 -17.70 -12.24 -2.16
CA SER A 220 -18.19 -11.39 -1.07
C SER A 220 -18.15 -9.91 -1.47
N MET A 221 -19.28 -9.22 -1.25
CA MET A 221 -19.47 -7.78 -1.40
C MET A 221 -20.10 -7.17 -0.14
N ASP A 222 -19.99 -7.87 1.01
CA ASP A 222 -20.60 -7.45 2.28
C ASP A 222 -20.28 -5.99 2.59
N SER A 223 -21.31 -5.16 2.79
CA SER A 223 -21.15 -3.75 3.14
C SER A 223 -20.26 -2.95 2.16
N MET A 224 -20.05 -3.40 0.92
CA MET A 224 -19.07 -2.80 -0.01
C MET A 224 -19.23 -1.28 -0.16
N PHE A 225 -20.47 -0.79 -0.14
CA PHE A 225 -20.83 0.63 -0.26
C PHE A 225 -21.57 1.19 0.97
N GLU A 226 -21.53 0.49 2.11
CA GLU A 226 -22.19 0.95 3.33
C GLU A 226 -21.65 2.33 3.73
N GLY A 227 -22.50 3.37 3.79
CA GLY A 227 -22.06 4.73 4.14
C GLY A 227 -21.34 5.51 3.04
N ALA A 228 -21.25 4.98 1.81
CA ALA A 228 -20.76 5.73 0.64
C ALA A 228 -21.84 6.72 0.13
N SER A 229 -22.14 7.75 0.93
CA SER A 229 -23.34 8.58 0.74
C SER A 229 -23.37 9.45 -0.52
N SER A 230 -22.22 9.76 -1.13
CA SER A 230 -22.14 10.51 -2.39
C SER A 230 -22.18 9.61 -3.64
N LEU A 231 -22.25 8.28 -3.45
CA LEU A 231 -22.41 7.33 -4.54
C LEU A 231 -23.81 7.45 -5.13
N ILE A 232 -23.97 8.40 -6.04
CA ILE A 232 -25.20 8.62 -6.80
C ILE A 232 -25.11 7.89 -8.13
N GLY A 233 -26.16 7.14 -8.48
CA GLY A 233 -26.28 6.44 -9.77
C GLY A 233 -25.49 5.13 -9.87
N VAL A 234 -26.22 4.05 -10.15
CA VAL A 234 -25.70 2.67 -10.34
C VAL A 234 -25.43 2.39 -11.83
N ILE A 235 -25.33 3.43 -12.66
CA ILE A 235 -25.22 3.28 -14.12
C ILE A 235 -23.82 2.72 -14.43
N GLY A 236 -23.78 1.52 -15.02
CA GLY A 236 -22.55 0.76 -15.26
C GLY A 236 -22.50 -0.52 -14.43
N MET A 237 -22.82 -0.46 -13.14
CA MET A 237 -22.85 -1.63 -12.25
C MET A 237 -24.05 -2.55 -12.53
N ASN A 238 -25.06 -2.07 -13.25
CA ASN A 238 -26.19 -2.89 -13.71
C ASN A 238 -25.78 -4.02 -14.68
N ASN A 239 -24.55 -3.98 -15.21
CA ASN A 239 -23.98 -5.03 -16.07
C ASN A 239 -23.09 -6.02 -15.29
N TRP A 240 -22.90 -5.81 -13.99
CA TRP A 240 -22.10 -6.70 -13.17
C TRP A 240 -22.73 -8.09 -13.09
N VAL A 241 -21.92 -9.11 -13.40
CA VAL A 241 -22.31 -10.51 -13.23
C VAL A 241 -22.04 -10.90 -11.77
N THR A 242 -23.06 -10.88 -10.93
CA THR A 242 -22.94 -11.15 -9.49
C THR A 242 -23.33 -12.58 -9.10
N SER A 243 -23.44 -13.51 -10.06
CA SER A 243 -23.92 -14.87 -9.81
C SER A 243 -23.06 -15.71 -8.86
N ASN A 244 -21.80 -15.32 -8.64
CA ASN A 244 -20.89 -15.97 -7.71
C ASN A 244 -20.87 -15.33 -6.31
N VAL A 245 -21.55 -14.18 -6.11
CA VAL A 245 -21.62 -13.48 -4.83
C VAL A 245 -22.47 -14.29 -3.84
N ARG A 246 -21.90 -14.58 -2.68
CA ARG A 246 -22.50 -15.39 -1.61
C ARG A 246 -22.91 -14.56 -0.40
N SER A 247 -22.39 -13.34 -0.29
CA SER A 247 -22.65 -12.40 0.81
C SER A 247 -22.58 -10.96 0.29
N MET A 248 -23.58 -10.13 0.63
CA MET A 248 -23.84 -8.79 0.08
C MET A 248 -24.40 -7.87 1.15
#